data_AF-A0A831EJS3-F1
#
_entry.id   AF-A0A831EJS3-F1
#
_cell.length_a   1.000
_cell.length_b   1.000
_cell.length_c   1.000
_cell.angle_alpha   90.00
_cell.angle_beta   90.00
_cell.angle_gamma   90.00
#
_symmetry.space_group_name_H-M   'P 1'
#
loop_
_entity.id
_entity.type
_entity.pdbx_description
1 polymer ?
#
loop_
_entity_poly.entity_id
_entity_poly.type
_entity_poly.pdbx_seq_one_letter_code
_entity_poly.pdbx_strand_id
1 'polypeptide(L)'
;MNYMDAWHSGRQLIILLKYRRSIIDLKIVKIKSHLSQLNLLINEQIREYNLLKQQLNRFIPSGVLNRSEIYRNIRRQGVLLSRQQLYIIKLNQLDDEKMRQEQALQNYQSEKCFLEKKHHKISCNIYRQYTDYRMRSDNHTEDDELELICYDKSKL
;
A
#
# COMPACT_ATOMS: atom_id res chain seq x y z
N MET A 1 14.05 33.03 17.84
CA MET A 1 13.98 32.16 16.65
C MET A 1 13.20 32.92 15.59
N ASN A 2 13.78 33.16 14.41
CA ASN A 2 13.16 34.03 13.40
C ASN A 2 11.87 33.38 12.87
N TYR A 3 10.73 34.08 12.91
CA TYR A 3 9.42 33.53 12.50
C TYR A 3 9.42 33.09 11.02
N MET A 4 10.18 33.79 10.17
CA MET A 4 10.43 33.42 8.78
C MET A 4 11.13 32.07 8.63
N ASP A 5 12.12 31.76 9.49
CA ASP A 5 12.85 30.49 9.46
C ASP A 5 11.96 29.31 9.90
N ALA A 6 11.10 29.54 10.88
CA ALA A 6 10.12 28.55 11.34
C ALA A 6 9.08 28.24 10.26
N TRP A 7 8.58 29.27 9.55
CA TRP A 7 7.70 29.11 8.41
C TRP A 7 8.36 28.34 7.26
N HIS A 8 9.59 28.69 6.91
CA HIS A 8 10.33 28.04 5.84
C HIS A 8 10.58 26.56 6.15
N SER A 9 11.05 26.27 7.37
CA SER A 9 11.25 24.90 7.87
C SER A 9 9.95 24.09 7.90
N GLY A 10 8.84 24.73 8.29
CA GLY A 10 7.51 24.13 8.27
C GLY A 10 7.05 23.74 6.86
N ARG A 11 7.25 24.61 5.87
CA ARG A 11 6.95 24.30 4.45
C ARG A 11 7.78 23.13 3.94
N GLN A 12 9.07 23.09 4.28
CA GLN A 12 9.94 21.96 3.92
C GLN A 12 9.43 20.64 4.51
N LEU A 13 9.00 20.64 5.78
CA LEU A 13 8.41 19.47 6.41
C LEU A 13 7.13 19.00 5.69
N ILE A 14 6.26 19.92 5.27
CA ILE A 14 5.05 19.59 4.50
C ILE A 14 5.43 18.93 3.16
N ILE A 15 6.44 19.46 2.45
CA ILE A 15 6.94 18.90 1.20
C ILE A 15 7.48 17.47 1.41
N LEU A 16 8.28 17.26 2.46
CA LEU A 16 8.81 15.94 2.80
C LEU A 16 7.70 14.93 3.13
N LEU A 17 6.65 15.36 3.83
CA LEU A 17 5.49 14.49 4.11
C LEU A 17 4.74 14.10 2.84
N LYS A 18 4.56 15.03 1.89
CA LYS A 18 3.98 14.73 0.57
C LYS A 18 4.85 13.77 -0.23
N TYR A 19 6.16 13.98 -0.24
CA TYR A 19 7.10 13.10 -0.92
C TYR A 19 7.08 11.66 -0.34
N ARG A 20 7.09 11.54 1.00
CA ARG A 20 6.97 10.23 1.65
C ARG A 20 5.65 9.54 1.30
N ARG A 21 4.54 10.29 1.23
CA ARG A 21 3.25 9.77 0.78
C ARG A 21 3.31 9.26 -0.66
N SER A 22 3.93 10.00 -1.59
CA SER A 22 4.05 9.53 -2.98
C SER A 22 4.85 8.22 -3.10
N ILE A 23 5.87 8.03 -2.26
CA ILE A 23 6.61 6.76 -2.19
C ILE A 23 5.68 5.62 -1.74
N ILE A 24 4.86 5.86 -0.71
CA ILE A 24 3.92 4.85 -0.21
C ILE A 24 2.84 4.54 -1.25
N ASP A 25 2.32 5.54 -1.95
CA ASP A 25 1.36 5.34 -3.04
C ASP A 25 1.95 4.45 -4.14
N LEU A 26 3.21 4.68 -4.52
CA LEU A 26 3.92 3.83 -5.49
C LEU A 26 4.10 2.38 -4.98
N LYS A 27 4.43 2.21 -3.70
CA LYS A 27 4.52 0.87 -3.08
C LYS A 27 3.18 0.14 -3.08
N ILE A 28 2.09 0.84 -2.74
CA ILE A 28 0.72 0.30 -2.79
C ILE A 28 0.36 -0.18 -4.20
N VAL A 29 0.65 0.63 -5.22
CA VAL A 29 0.39 0.26 -6.62
C VAL A 29 1.17 -1.00 -7.00
N LYS A 30 2.46 -1.08 -6.66
CA LYS A 30 3.29 -2.26 -6.92
C LYS A 30 2.73 -3.52 -6.25
N ILE A 31 2.35 -3.44 -4.98
CA ILE A 31 1.79 -4.57 -4.24
C ILE A 31 0.45 -5.01 -4.84
N LYS A 32 -0.43 -4.06 -5.21
CA LYS A 32 -1.70 -4.39 -5.87
C LYS A 32 -1.49 -5.11 -7.21
N SER A 33 -0.52 -4.65 -8.01
CA SER A 33 -0.15 -5.32 -9.26
C SER A 33 0.36 -6.74 -9.00
N HIS A 34 1.22 -6.91 -7.99
CA HIS A 34 1.77 -8.21 -7.63
C HIS A 34 0.68 -9.17 -7.13
N LEU A 35 -0.25 -8.69 -6.28
CA LEU A 35 -1.42 -9.46 -5.84
C LEU A 35 -2.31 -9.88 -7.02
N SER A 36 -2.48 -9.03 -8.02
CA SER A 36 -3.21 -9.38 -9.24
C SER A 36 -2.52 -10.52 -9.99
N GLN A 37 -1.19 -10.47 -10.11
CA GLN A 37 -0.41 -11.53 -10.76
C GLN A 37 -0.47 -12.83 -9.97
N LEU A 38 -0.34 -12.79 -8.64
CA LEU A 38 -0.49 -13.97 -7.78
C LEU A 38 -1.87 -14.62 -7.94
N ASN A 39 -2.94 -13.83 -7.98
CA ASN A 39 -4.29 -14.37 -8.19
C ASN A 39 -4.44 -15.06 -9.56
N LEU A 40 -3.82 -14.53 -10.62
CA LEU A 40 -3.79 -15.20 -11.92
C LEU A 40 -3.06 -16.54 -11.84
N LEU A 41 -1.87 -16.56 -11.23
CA LEU A 41 -1.08 -17.78 -11.04
C LEU A 41 -1.83 -18.83 -10.21
N ILE A 42 -2.50 -18.42 -9.13
CA ILE A 42 -3.33 -19.30 -8.31
C ILE A 42 -4.46 -19.92 -9.16
N ASN A 43 -5.17 -19.10 -9.93
CA ASN A 43 -6.25 -19.58 -10.79
C ASN A 43 -5.75 -20.57 -11.85
N GLU A 44 -4.58 -20.32 -12.44
CA GLU A 44 -3.92 -21.25 -13.36
C GLU A 44 -3.59 -22.58 -12.67
N GLN A 45 -2.99 -22.55 -11.48
CA GLN A 45 -2.67 -23.76 -10.73
C GLN A 45 -3.94 -24.54 -10.32
N ILE A 46 -5.02 -23.86 -9.92
CA ILE A 46 -6.31 -24.49 -9.62
C ILE A 46 -6.88 -25.16 -10.86
N ARG A 47 -6.79 -24.52 -12.04
CA ARG A 47 -7.27 -25.10 -13.30
C ARG A 47 -6.50 -26.37 -13.64
N GLU A 48 -5.18 -26.34 -13.57
CA GLU A 48 -4.32 -27.51 -13.83
C GLU A 48 -4.58 -28.64 -12.84
N TYR A 49 -4.74 -28.31 -11.56
CA TYR A 49 -5.14 -29.26 -10.52
C TYR A 49 -6.48 -29.93 -10.83
N ASN A 50 -7.50 -29.16 -11.25
CA ASN A 50 -8.81 -29.68 -11.57
C ASN A 50 -8.80 -30.58 -12.82
N LEU A 51 -8.02 -30.21 -13.84
CA LEU A 51 -7.82 -31.04 -15.03
C LEU A 51 -7.14 -32.36 -14.67
N LEU A 52 -6.13 -32.33 -13.81
CA LEU A 52 -5.47 -33.54 -13.31
C LEU A 52 -6.44 -34.42 -12.51
N LYS A 53 -7.29 -33.82 -11.65
CA LYS A 53 -8.33 -34.53 -10.91
C LYS A 53 -9.31 -35.24 -11.85
N GLN A 54 -9.72 -34.60 -12.96
CA GLN A 54 -10.54 -35.24 -13.98
C GLN A 54 -9.81 -36.42 -14.65
N GLN A 55 -8.51 -36.31 -14.91
CA GLN A 55 -7.72 -37.41 -15.45
C GLN A 55 -7.65 -38.59 -14.48
N LEU A 56 -7.44 -38.35 -13.18
CA LEU A 56 -7.45 -39.38 -12.14
C LEU A 56 -8.80 -40.13 -12.12
N ASN A 57 -9.91 -39.41 -12.19
CA ASN A 57 -11.25 -40.01 -12.19
C ASN A 57 -11.49 -40.94 -13.39
N ARG A 58 -10.81 -40.73 -14.53
CA ARG A 58 -10.91 -41.62 -15.71
C ARG A 58 -10.25 -42.98 -15.51
N PHE A 59 -9.40 -43.13 -14.49
CA PHE A 59 -8.80 -44.42 -14.15
C PHE A 59 -9.65 -45.25 -13.18
N ILE A 60 -10.85 -44.77 -12.81
CA ILE A 60 -11.83 -45.56 -12.05
C ILE A 60 -12.39 -46.62 -13.02
N PRO A 61 -12.15 -47.93 -12.79
CA PRO A 61 -12.62 -48.97 -13.68
C PRO A 61 -14.15 -49.02 -13.75
N SER A 62 -14.71 -49.14 -14.95
CA SER A 62 -16.09 -49.58 -15.15
C SER A 62 -16.08 -51.00 -15.73
N GLY A 63 -16.16 -52.02 -14.86
CA GLY A 63 -16.21 -53.43 -15.25
C GLY A 63 -14.99 -54.27 -14.86
N VAL A 64 -14.92 -55.50 -15.38
CA VAL A 64 -13.86 -56.47 -15.06
C VAL A 64 -12.62 -56.18 -15.90
N LEU A 65 -11.55 -55.73 -15.25
CA LEU A 65 -10.24 -55.50 -15.86
C LEU A 65 -9.34 -56.73 -15.71
N ASN A 66 -8.45 -56.93 -16.68
CA ASN A 66 -7.40 -57.94 -16.53
C ASN A 66 -6.32 -57.44 -15.53
N ARG A 67 -5.54 -58.40 -14.98
CA ARG A 67 -4.54 -58.09 -13.95
C ARG A 67 -3.44 -57.13 -14.44
N SER A 68 -3.05 -57.20 -15.72
CA SER A 68 -2.03 -56.33 -16.29
C SER A 68 -2.50 -54.88 -16.44
N GLU A 69 -3.76 -54.66 -16.81
CA GLU A 69 -4.41 -53.34 -16.86
C GLU A 69 -4.53 -52.73 -15.48
N ILE A 70 -4.90 -53.52 -14.47
CA ILE A 70 -4.97 -53.06 -13.07
C ILE A 70 -3.61 -52.49 -12.64
N TYR A 71 -2.52 -53.25 -12.80
CA TYR A 71 -1.19 -52.77 -12.41
C TYR A 71 -0.73 -51.56 -13.24
N ARG A 72 -1.03 -51.53 -14.54
CA ARG A 72 -0.70 -50.38 -15.40
C ARG A 72 -1.43 -49.11 -14.95
N ASN A 73 -2.71 -49.23 -14.59
CA ASN A 73 -3.54 -48.13 -14.11
C ASN A 73 -3.07 -47.63 -12.74
N ILE A 74 -2.74 -48.54 -11.81
CA ILE A 74 -2.16 -48.17 -10.50
C ILE A 74 -0.87 -47.36 -10.69
N ARG A 75 0.05 -47.81 -11.56
CA ARG A 75 1.29 -47.07 -11.82
C ARG A 75 1.04 -45.66 -12.38
N ARG A 76 0.08 -45.53 -13.31
CA ARG A 76 -0.31 -44.24 -13.88
C ARG A 76 -0.98 -43.31 -12.86
N GLN A 77 -1.88 -43.85 -12.04
CA GLN A 77 -2.50 -43.11 -10.94
C GLN A 77 -1.44 -42.60 -9.96
N GLY A 78 -0.45 -43.42 -9.60
CA GLY A 78 0.65 -43.01 -8.73
C GLY A 78 1.40 -41.77 -9.26
N VAL A 79 1.74 -41.75 -10.55
CA VAL A 79 2.40 -40.58 -11.18
C VAL A 79 1.51 -39.33 -11.12
N LEU A 80 0.20 -39.48 -11.36
CA LEU A 80 -0.74 -38.37 -11.32
C LEU A 80 -0.93 -37.85 -9.89
N LEU A 81 -1.02 -38.72 -8.90
CA LEU A 81 -1.09 -38.33 -7.48
C LEU A 81 0.15 -37.56 -7.03
N SER A 82 1.35 -37.98 -7.45
CA SER A 82 2.58 -37.21 -7.17
C SER A 82 2.54 -35.81 -7.79
N ARG A 83 2.05 -35.68 -9.02
CA ARG A 83 1.85 -34.37 -9.67
C ARG A 83 0.78 -33.54 -8.97
N GLN A 84 -0.29 -34.15 -8.50
CA GLN A 84 -1.32 -33.49 -7.70
C GLN A 84 -0.73 -32.89 -6.43
N GLN A 85 0.14 -33.64 -5.74
CA GLN A 85 0.81 -33.16 -4.54
C GLN A 85 1.69 -31.94 -4.82
N LEU A 86 2.38 -31.91 -5.96
CA LEU A 86 3.17 -30.73 -6.37
C LEU A 86 2.29 -29.49 -6.57
N TYR A 87 1.12 -29.64 -7.20
CA TYR A 87 0.18 -28.53 -7.34
C TYR A 87 -0.33 -28.02 -5.99
N ILE A 88 -0.64 -28.92 -5.04
CA ILE A 88 -1.07 -28.54 -3.69
C ILE A 88 0.03 -27.74 -2.99
N ILE A 89 1.28 -28.22 -3.03
CA ILE A 89 2.42 -27.52 -2.42
C ILE A 89 2.58 -26.13 -3.04
N LYS A 90 2.48 -26.01 -4.37
CA LYS A 90 2.62 -24.74 -5.07
C LYS A 90 1.48 -23.77 -4.76
N LEU A 91 0.25 -24.27 -4.64
CA LEU A 91 -0.90 -23.47 -4.23
C LEU A 91 -0.71 -22.91 -2.82
N ASN A 92 -0.27 -23.74 -1.87
CA ASN A 92 0.02 -23.28 -0.51
C ASN A 92 1.10 -22.20 -0.48
N GLN A 93 2.17 -22.36 -1.28
CA GLN A 93 3.23 -21.35 -1.39
C GLN A 93 2.72 -20.01 -1.94
N LEU A 94 1.85 -20.06 -2.96
CA LEU A 94 1.24 -18.87 -3.55
C LEU A 94 0.27 -18.19 -2.58
N ASP A 95 -0.50 -18.95 -1.81
CA ASP A 95 -1.39 -18.43 -0.78
C ASP A 95 -0.61 -17.76 0.38
N ASP A 96 0.47 -18.39 0.84
CA ASP A 96 1.36 -17.81 1.85
C ASP A 96 1.96 -16.49 1.36
N GLU A 97 2.39 -16.44 0.08
CA GLU A 97 2.90 -15.22 -0.52
C GLU A 97 1.82 -14.13 -0.62
N LYS A 98 0.61 -14.50 -1.06
CA LYS A 98 -0.53 -13.59 -1.14
C LYS A 98 -0.85 -12.99 0.23
N MET A 99 -0.90 -13.81 1.28
CA MET A 99 -1.14 -13.35 2.66
C MET A 99 -0.10 -12.33 3.12
N ARG A 100 1.19 -12.58 2.85
CA ARG A 100 2.28 -11.63 3.17
C ARG A 100 2.09 -10.28 2.45
N GLN A 101 1.67 -10.33 1.19
CA GLN A 101 1.47 -9.13 0.38
C GLN A 101 0.22 -8.35 0.80
N GLU A 102 -0.86 -9.03 1.19
CA GLU A 102 -2.07 -8.41 1.75
C GLU A 102 -1.75 -7.73 3.09
N GLN A 103 -0.96 -8.36 3.96
CA GLN A 103 -0.51 -7.76 5.20
C GLN A 103 0.37 -6.52 4.94
N ALA A 104 1.30 -6.61 3.99
CA ALA A 104 2.12 -5.47 3.59
C ALA A 104 1.26 -4.31 3.05
N LEU A 105 0.24 -4.60 2.24
CA LEU A 105 -0.70 -3.62 1.73
C LEU A 105 -1.44 -2.91 2.87
N GLN A 106 -1.95 -3.65 3.85
CA GLN A 106 -2.62 -3.09 5.02
C GLN A 106 -1.70 -2.16 5.82
N ASN A 107 -0.43 -2.55 6.00
CA ASN A 107 0.58 -1.73 6.68
C ASN A 107 0.85 -0.42 5.93
N TYR A 108 0.98 -0.45 4.60
CA TYR A 108 1.18 0.77 3.83
C TYR A 108 -0.06 1.68 3.81
N GLN A 109 -1.26 1.11 3.81
CA GLN A 109 -2.50 1.88 3.91
C GLN A 109 -2.64 2.57 5.27
N SER A 110 -2.29 1.88 6.35
CA SER A 110 -2.30 2.48 7.69
C SER A 110 -1.23 3.58 7.82
N GLU A 111 -0.02 3.36 7.30
CA GLU A 111 1.03 4.38 7.25
C GLU A 111 0.60 5.61 6.45
N LYS A 112 -0.03 5.41 5.29
CA LYS A 112 -0.59 6.50 4.48
C LYS A 112 -1.60 7.33 5.26
N CYS A 113 -2.57 6.68 5.90
CA CYS A 113 -3.59 7.35 6.71
C CYS A 113 -2.96 8.16 7.87
N PHE A 114 -1.96 7.59 8.54
CA PHE A 114 -1.22 8.30 9.57
C PHE A 114 -0.51 9.55 9.03
N LEU A 115 0.17 9.43 7.88
CA LEU A 115 0.84 10.56 7.25
C LEU A 115 -0.12 11.65 6.78
N GLU A 116 -1.31 11.29 6.31
CA GLU A 116 -2.35 12.25 5.93
C GLU A 116 -2.85 13.06 7.12
N LYS A 117 -3.13 12.38 8.24
CA LYS A 117 -3.49 13.04 9.51
C LYS A 117 -2.38 13.97 10.00
N LYS A 118 -1.13 13.49 9.96
CA LYS A 118 0.05 14.27 10.35
C LYS A 118 0.24 15.50 9.44
N HIS A 119 0.14 15.31 8.14
CA HIS A 119 0.22 16.39 7.14
C HIS A 119 -0.84 17.45 7.39
N HIS A 120 -2.10 17.04 7.60
CA HIS A 120 -3.19 17.97 7.88
C HIS A 120 -2.93 18.78 9.16
N LYS A 121 -2.62 18.10 10.28
CA LYS A 121 -2.36 18.77 11.56
C LYS A 121 -1.20 19.77 11.48
N ILE A 122 -0.10 19.38 10.85
CA ILE A 122 1.09 20.22 10.69
C ILE A 122 0.79 21.41 9.78
N SER A 123 0.11 21.17 8.65
CA SER A 123 -0.27 22.24 7.72
C SER A 123 -1.14 23.27 8.43
N CYS A 124 -2.23 22.86 9.09
CA CYS A 124 -3.12 23.79 9.79
C CYS A 124 -2.39 24.60 10.86
N ASN A 125 -1.49 23.98 11.64
CA ASN A 125 -0.72 24.68 12.67
C ASN A 125 0.22 25.72 12.05
N ILE A 126 0.99 25.33 11.03
CA ILE A 126 1.93 26.22 10.35
C ILE A 126 1.20 27.40 9.71
N TYR A 127 0.10 27.15 8.99
CA TYR A 127 -0.72 28.21 8.41
C TYR A 127 -1.29 29.15 9.47
N ARG A 128 -1.78 28.62 10.60
CA ARG A 128 -2.28 29.45 11.69
C ARG A 128 -1.19 30.38 12.24
N GLN A 129 -0.02 29.84 12.54
CA GLN A 129 1.11 30.62 13.07
C GLN A 129 1.55 31.71 12.10
N TYR A 130 1.56 31.43 10.80
CA TYR A 130 1.90 32.42 9.78
C TYR A 130 0.85 33.52 9.65
N THR A 131 -0.43 33.17 9.67
CA THR A 131 -1.51 34.16 9.66
C THR A 131 -1.45 35.04 10.91
N ASP A 132 -1.27 34.44 12.10
CA ASP A 132 -1.15 35.18 13.37
C ASP A 132 0.06 36.15 13.34
N TYR A 133 1.20 35.71 12.79
CA TYR A 133 2.37 36.56 12.62
C TYR A 133 2.10 37.73 11.67
N ARG A 134 1.49 37.45 10.51
CA ARG A 134 1.18 38.48 9.51
C ARG A 134 0.24 39.54 10.08
N MET A 135 -0.84 39.13 10.74
CA MET A 135 -1.78 40.05 11.40
C MET A 135 -1.10 40.94 12.45
N ARG A 136 -0.20 40.37 13.26
CA ARG A 136 0.56 41.17 14.24
C ARG A 136 1.53 42.15 13.58
N SER A 137 2.18 41.75 12.49
CA SER A 137 3.07 42.62 11.73
C SER A 137 2.31 43.78 11.08
N ASP A 138 1.14 43.50 10.51
CA ASP A 138 0.28 44.51 9.90
C ASP A 138 -0.18 45.52 10.97
N ASN A 139 -0.67 45.05 12.13
CA ASN A 139 -1.03 45.92 13.25
C ASN A 139 0.14 46.77 13.79
N HIS A 140 1.35 46.21 13.87
CA HIS A 140 2.51 46.98 14.33
C HIS A 140 2.90 48.07 13.33
N THR A 141 2.73 47.80 12.04
CA THR A 141 2.99 48.80 10.99
C THR A 141 1.96 49.93 11.06
N GLU A 142 0.68 49.61 11.30
CA GLU A 142 -0.38 50.60 11.53
C GLU A 142 -0.13 51.45 12.79
N ASP A 143 0.29 50.83 13.90
CA ASP A 143 0.65 51.54 15.14
C ASP A 143 1.85 52.48 14.93
N ASP A 144 2.91 52.02 14.24
CA ASP A 144 4.09 52.83 13.91
C ASP A 144 3.74 54.02 13.00
N GLU A 145 2.87 53.82 12.00
CA GLU A 145 2.38 54.88 11.12
C GLU A 145 1.55 55.92 11.89
N LEU A 146 0.68 55.47 12.81
CA LEU A 146 -0.11 56.36 13.67
C LEU A 146 0.77 57.15 14.64
N GLU A 147 1.80 56.53 15.22
CA GLU A 147 2.78 57.21 16.07
C GLU A 147 3.53 58.30 15.28
N LEU A 148 3.98 58.00 14.06
CA LEU A 148 4.64 58.98 13.18
C LEU A 148 3.73 60.18 12.85
N ILE A 149 2.46 59.92 12.52
CA ILE A 149 1.46 60.97 12.24
C ILE A 149 1.19 61.83 13.49
N CYS A 150 1.17 61.24 14.68
CA CYS A 150 0.96 61.98 15.93
C CYS A 150 2.17 62.82 16.34
N TYR A 151 3.40 62.34 16.09
CA TYR A 151 4.62 63.12 16.32
C TYR A 151 4.76 64.31 15.35
N ASP A 152 4.36 64.16 14.08
CA ASP A 152 4.39 65.28 13.13
C ASP A 152 3.35 66.36 13.47
N LYS A 153 2.19 65.98 14.03
CA LYS A 153 1.16 66.93 14.48
C LYS A 153 1.50 67.69 15.76
N SER A 154 2.42 67.17 16.57
CA SER A 154 2.84 67.80 17.85
C SER A 154 4.04 68.73 17.71
N LYS A 155 4.59 68.87 16.49
CA LYS A 155 5.66 69.82 16.13
C LYS A 155 5.17 71.08 15.39
N LEU A 156 3.86 71.23 15.19
CA LEU A 156 3.18 72.43 14.72
C LEU A 156 2.61 73.22 15.90
#